data_AF-A0A0D6NND6-F1
#
_entry.id   AF-A0A0D6NND6-F1
#
_cell.length_a   1.000
_cell.length_b   1.000
_cell.length_c   1.000
_cell.angle_alpha   90.00
_cell.angle_beta   90.00
_cell.angle_gamma   90.00
#
_symmetry.space_group_name_H-M   'P 1'
#
loop_
_entity.id
_entity.type
_entity.pdbx_description
1 polymer ?
#
loop_
_entity_poly.entity_id
_entity_poly.type
_entity_poly.pdbx_seq_one_letter_code
_entity_poly.pdbx_strand_id
1 'polypeptide(L)'
;MAKDDPQFRIRMPADLKRRAEEAAGQNHRSLNAEIVQRVADSFDPASMVGRLDDAERGLAELLAKAILAHEAQGRRGQEAATAEEAAWLNLWRDMNETQRRMALAMLKGAMDFNAS
;
A
#
# COMPACT_ATOMS: atom_id res chain seq x y z
N MET A 1 14.25 36.16 43.38
CA MET A 1 13.48 35.79 42.17
C MET A 1 13.38 34.28 42.17
N ALA A 2 12.18 33.76 42.46
CA ALA A 2 11.95 32.33 42.63
C ALA A 2 12.13 31.60 41.29
N LYS A 3 12.65 30.38 41.35
CA LYS A 3 12.90 29.53 40.18
C LYS A 3 11.54 28.98 39.73
N ASP A 4 10.90 29.66 38.77
CA ASP A 4 9.53 29.43 38.26
C ASP A 4 9.28 28.09 37.53
N ASP A 5 10.16 27.09 37.67
CA ASP A 5 10.00 25.79 37.01
C ASP A 5 9.67 24.70 38.05
N PRO A 6 8.36 24.43 38.32
CA PRO A 6 7.96 23.42 39.29
C PRO A 6 8.36 22.02 38.82
N GLN A 7 9.25 21.38 39.58
CA GLN A 7 9.69 20.01 39.27
C GLN A 7 8.68 18.97 39.76
N PHE A 8 8.04 18.27 38.82
CA PHE A 8 7.12 17.17 39.12
C PHE A 8 7.78 15.81 38.99
N ARG A 9 7.53 14.93 39.96
CA ARG A 9 7.91 13.51 39.87
C ARG A 9 6.70 12.70 39.40
N ILE A 10 6.68 12.36 38.12
CA ILE A 10 5.61 11.55 37.51
C ILE A 10 5.88 10.07 37.78
N ARG A 11 4.88 9.34 38.29
CA ARG A 11 4.92 7.87 38.33
C ARG A 11 4.40 7.33 37.01
N MET A 12 5.28 6.69 36.25
CA MET A 12 4.97 6.19 34.90
C MET A 12 5.10 4.66 34.88
N PRO A 13 4.12 3.92 34.31
CA PRO A 13 4.26 2.50 34.02
C PRO A 13 5.48 2.24 33.13
N ALA A 14 6.14 1.09 33.32
CA ALA A 14 7.39 0.78 32.61
C ALA A 14 7.24 0.81 31.08
N ASP A 15 6.13 0.28 30.54
CA ASP A 15 5.87 0.32 29.10
C ASP A 15 5.69 1.76 28.57
N LEU A 16 4.96 2.60 29.31
CA LEU A 16 4.75 3.99 28.92
C LEU A 16 6.07 4.77 28.91
N LYS A 17 6.96 4.50 29.88
CA LYS A 17 8.28 5.11 29.94
C LYS A 17 9.13 4.72 28.73
N ARG A 18 9.18 3.44 28.40
CA ARG A 18 9.92 2.94 27.23
C ARG A 18 9.44 3.60 25.94
N ARG A 19 8.12 3.68 25.73
CA ARG A 19 7.52 4.33 24.55
C ARG A 19 7.84 5.82 24.47
N ALA A 20 7.89 6.50 25.62
CA ALA A 20 8.27 7.92 25.66
C ALA A 20 9.77 8.12 25.36
N GLU A 21 10.64 7.22 25.83
CA GLU A 21 12.08 7.25 25.52
C GLU A 21 12.36 6.98 24.04
N GLU A 22 11.69 5.99 23.43
CA GLU A 22 11.79 5.71 21.99
C GLU A 22 11.38 6.93 21.16
N ALA A 23 10.25 7.55 21.49
CA ALA A 23 9.79 8.73 20.75
C ALA A 23 10.69 9.96 20.97
N ALA A 24 11.19 10.17 22.20
CA ALA A 24 12.17 11.22 22.46
C ALA A 24 13.44 11.01 21.62
N GLY A 25 13.90 9.76 21.47
CA GLY A 25 15.01 9.39 20.61
C GLY A 25 14.75 9.69 19.12
N GLN A 26 13.56 9.33 18.62
CA GLN A 26 13.14 9.62 17.23
C GLN A 26 13.05 11.13 16.95
N ASN A 27 12.62 11.92 17.95
CA ASN A 27 12.46 13.36 17.84
C ASN A 27 13.73 14.15 18.20
N HIS A 28 14.85 13.47 18.49
CA HIS A 28 16.10 14.08 18.95
C HIS A 28 15.94 15.03 20.15
N ARG A 29 15.05 14.67 21.09
CA ARG A 29 14.73 15.45 22.29
C ARG A 29 15.10 14.66 23.56
N SER A 30 15.28 15.37 24.67
CA SER A 30 15.32 14.71 25.98
C SER A 30 13.93 14.19 26.34
N LEU A 31 13.87 13.16 27.19
CA LEU A 31 12.60 12.60 27.66
C LEU A 31 11.70 13.68 28.30
N ASN A 32 12.28 14.58 29.10
CA ASN A 32 11.52 15.70 29.69
C ASN A 32 10.98 16.66 28.62
N ALA A 33 11.81 17.02 27.62
CA ALA A 33 11.37 17.90 26.55
C ALA A 33 10.23 17.27 25.73
N GLU A 34 10.31 15.98 25.44
CA GLU A 34 9.24 15.24 24.76
C GLU A 34 7.95 15.19 25.57
N ILE A 35 8.03 14.94 26.89
CA ILE A 35 6.85 14.94 27.77
C ILE A 35 6.20 16.32 27.80
N VAL A 36 6.99 17.39 28.00
CA VAL A 36 6.48 18.76 28.03
C VAL A 36 5.80 19.13 26.71
N GLN A 37 6.43 18.80 25.58
CA GLN A 37 5.85 19.05 24.26
C GLN A 37 4.53 18.30 24.07
N ARG A 38 4.45 17.01 24.39
CA ARG A 38 3.19 16.25 24.28
C ARG A 38 2.07 16.81 25.15
N VAL A 39 2.41 17.27 26.34
CA VAL A 39 1.45 17.91 27.25
C VAL A 39 0.98 19.23 26.65
N ALA A 40 1.90 20.07 26.15
CA ALA A 40 1.55 21.31 25.48
C ALA A 40 0.65 21.07 24.26
N ASP A 41 1.01 20.12 23.39
CA ASP A 41 0.23 19.72 22.21
C ASP A 41 -1.17 19.22 22.61
N SER A 42 -1.29 18.50 23.74
CA SER A 42 -2.60 18.04 24.21
C SER A 42 -3.59 19.15 24.54
N PHE A 43 -3.08 20.37 24.80
CA PHE A 43 -3.88 21.57 25.05
C PHE A 43 -4.01 22.50 23.83
N ASP A 44 -3.28 22.25 22.74
CA ASP A 44 -3.34 23.06 21.53
C ASP A 44 -4.23 22.38 20.46
N PRO A 45 -5.42 22.92 20.15
CA PRO A 45 -6.28 22.40 19.09
C PRO A 45 -5.62 22.42 17.71
N ALA A 46 -4.70 23.35 17.45
CA ALA A 46 -4.02 23.46 16.15
C ALA A 46 -3.07 22.27 15.92
N SER A 47 -2.48 21.73 16.99
CA SER A 47 -1.65 20.52 16.91
C SER A 47 -2.46 19.29 16.47
N MET A 48 -3.74 19.20 16.86
CA MET A 48 -4.64 18.13 16.42
C MET A 48 -4.95 18.24 14.93
N VAL A 49 -5.17 19.47 14.44
CA VAL A 49 -5.42 19.74 13.02
C VAL A 49 -4.21 19.35 12.18
N GLY A 50 -2.99 19.76 12.57
CA GLY A 50 -1.77 19.38 11.84
C GLY A 50 -1.56 17.86 11.74
N ARG A 51 -1.92 17.10 12.80
CA ARG A 51 -1.84 15.63 12.79
C ARG A 51 -2.84 14.98 11.84
N LEU A 52 -4.02 15.58 11.67
CA LEU A 52 -5.02 15.12 10.70
C LEU A 52 -4.54 15.41 9.28
N ASP A 53 -3.99 16.59 9.02
CA ASP A 53 -3.45 16.96 7.70
C ASP A 53 -2.33 16.01 7.24
N ASP A 54 -1.40 15.66 8.14
CA ASP A 54 -0.33 14.70 7.85
C ASP A 54 -0.87 13.29 7.57
N ALA A 55 -1.88 12.86 8.32
CA ALA A 55 -2.54 11.57 8.11
C ALA A 55 -3.30 11.52 6.78
N GLU A 56 -4.01 12.59 6.42
CA GLU A 56 -4.70 12.73 5.14
C GLU A 56 -3.72 12.70 3.97
N ARG A 57 -2.59 13.40 4.08
CA ARG A 57 -1.52 13.37 3.07
C ARG A 57 -0.95 11.95 2.90
N GLY A 58 -0.69 11.26 4.01
CA GLY A 58 -0.20 9.89 3.99
C GLY A 58 -1.18 8.92 3.33
N LEU A 59 -2.48 9.05 3.62
CA LEU A 59 -3.52 8.25 3.00
C LEU A 59 -3.62 8.51 1.48
N ALA A 60 -3.57 9.78 1.07
CA ALA A 60 -3.59 10.16 -0.35
C ALA A 60 -2.42 9.54 -1.12
N GLU A 61 -1.21 9.54 -0.54
CA GLU A 61 -0.03 8.94 -1.16
C GLU A 61 -0.18 7.42 -1.33
N LEU A 62 -0.71 6.72 -0.32
CA LEU A 62 -0.96 5.29 -0.38
C LEU A 62 -2.02 4.94 -1.44
N LEU A 63 -3.09 5.72 -1.53
CA LEU A 63 -4.14 5.54 -2.54
C LEU A 63 -3.59 5.75 -3.95
N ALA A 64 -2.79 6.80 -4.18
CA ALA A 64 -2.16 7.05 -5.47
C ALA A 64 -1.26 5.88 -5.89
N LYS A 65 -0.43 5.36 -4.96
CA LYS A 65 0.41 4.17 -5.21
C LYS A 65 -0.42 2.94 -5.56
N ALA A 66 -1.54 2.71 -4.87
CA ALA A 66 -2.41 1.57 -5.12
C ALA A 66 -3.08 1.65 -6.50
N ILE A 67 -3.58 2.83 -6.89
CA ILE A 67 -4.21 3.06 -8.20
C ILE A 67 -3.19 2.78 -9.33
N LEU A 68 -1.99 3.36 -9.23
CA LEU A 68 -0.94 3.15 -10.22
C LEU A 68 -0.52 1.68 -10.33
N ALA A 69 -0.44 0.97 -9.19
CA ALA A 69 -0.11 -0.46 -9.18
C ALA A 69 -1.20 -1.30 -9.86
N HIS A 70 -2.47 -1.00 -9.60
CA HIS A 70 -3.61 -1.69 -10.22
C HIS A 70 -3.63 -1.46 -11.75
N GLU A 71 -3.41 -0.23 -12.20
CA GLU A 71 -3.34 0.08 -13.64
C GLU A 71 -2.17 -0.61 -14.35
N ALA A 72 -1.02 -0.76 -13.67
CA ALA A 72 0.12 -1.47 -14.21
C ALA A 72 -0.13 -2.98 -14.33
N GLN A 73 -0.85 -3.57 -13.37
CA GLN A 73 -1.27 -4.98 -13.43
C GLN A 73 -2.27 -5.22 -14.57
N GLY A 74 -3.24 -4.32 -14.74
CA GLY A 74 -4.20 -4.38 -15.83
C GLY A 74 -3.52 -4.34 -17.21
N ARG A 75 -2.60 -3.38 -17.41
CA ARG A 75 -1.84 -3.27 -18.66
C ARG A 75 -1.01 -4.51 -18.96
N ARG A 76 -0.29 -5.07 -17.98
CA ARG A 76 0.47 -6.32 -18.18
C ARG A 76 -0.42 -7.51 -18.52
N GLY A 77 -1.58 -7.62 -17.87
CA GLY A 77 -2.54 -8.69 -18.17
C GLY A 77 -3.08 -8.58 -19.59
N GLN A 78 -3.37 -7.36 -20.04
CA GLN A 78 -3.89 -7.09 -21.37
C GLN A 78 -2.81 -7.29 -22.45
N GLU A 79 -1.58 -6.83 -22.22
CA GLU A 79 -0.42 -7.08 -23.08
C GLU A 79 -0.13 -8.59 -23.20
N ALA A 80 -0.17 -9.32 -22.09
CA ALA A 80 0.02 -10.77 -22.10
C ALA A 80 -1.08 -11.50 -22.87
N ALA A 81 -2.35 -11.13 -22.67
CA ALA A 81 -3.47 -11.68 -23.43
C ALA A 81 -3.32 -11.42 -24.93
N THR A 82 -2.97 -10.18 -25.33
CA THR A 82 -2.74 -9.86 -26.75
C THR A 82 -1.53 -10.58 -27.33
N ALA A 83 -0.49 -10.84 -26.53
CA ALA A 83 0.68 -11.59 -26.96
C ALA A 83 0.37 -13.07 -27.17
N GLU A 84 -0.41 -13.68 -26.28
CA GLU A 84 -0.91 -15.05 -26.47
C GLU A 84 -1.81 -15.16 -27.70
N GLU A 85 -2.76 -14.24 -27.88
CA GLU A 85 -3.60 -14.17 -29.07
C GLU A 85 -2.77 -14.04 -30.35
N ALA A 86 -1.76 -13.17 -30.35
CA ALA A 86 -0.83 -13.03 -31.47
C ALA A 86 -0.03 -14.31 -31.74
N ALA A 87 0.39 -15.03 -30.69
CA ALA A 87 1.08 -16.31 -30.81
C ALA A 87 0.17 -17.38 -31.45
N TRP A 88 -1.09 -17.48 -31.02
CA TRP A 88 -2.08 -18.39 -31.61
C TRP A 88 -2.36 -18.06 -33.08
N LEU A 89 -2.49 -16.78 -33.42
CA LEU A 89 -2.70 -16.33 -34.80
C LEU A 89 -1.49 -16.64 -35.70
N ASN A 90 -0.27 -16.44 -35.21
CA ASN A 90 0.94 -16.80 -35.95
C ASN A 90 1.04 -18.31 -36.17
N LEU A 91 0.78 -19.11 -35.13
CA LEU A 91 0.76 -20.57 -35.24
C LEU A 91 -0.27 -21.02 -36.28
N TRP A 92 -1.49 -20.45 -36.24
CA TRP A 92 -2.55 -20.76 -37.19
C TRP A 92 -2.18 -20.39 -38.63
N ARG A 93 -1.55 -19.23 -38.83
CA ARG A 93 -1.04 -18.78 -40.14
C ARG A 93 -0.03 -19.76 -40.72
N ASP A 94 0.84 -20.31 -39.90
CA ASP A 94 1.94 -21.17 -40.34
C ASP A 94 1.53 -22.65 -40.51
N MET A 95 0.36 -23.06 -40.03
CA MET A 95 -0.20 -24.41 -40.22
C MET A 95 -0.63 -24.67 -41.67
N ASN A 96 -0.43 -25.91 -42.14
CA ASN A 96 -0.98 -26.36 -43.42
C ASN A 96 -2.47 -26.77 -43.30
N GLU A 97 -3.14 -26.92 -44.44
CA GLU A 97 -4.59 -27.18 -44.51
C GLU A 97 -5.01 -28.45 -43.75
N THR A 98 -4.22 -29.52 -43.82
CA THR A 98 -4.49 -30.78 -43.12
C THR A 98 -4.42 -30.59 -41.61
N GLN A 99 -3.41 -29.88 -41.12
CA GLN A 99 -3.25 -29.57 -39.70
C GLN A 99 -4.39 -28.68 -39.18
N ARG A 100 -4.81 -27.67 -39.97
CA ARG A 100 -5.94 -26.79 -39.61
C ARG A 100 -7.25 -27.55 -39.48
N ARG A 101 -7.54 -28.45 -40.43
CA ARG A 101 -8.73 -29.31 -40.38
C ARG A 101 -8.74 -30.23 -39.17
N MET A 102 -7.60 -30.82 -38.84
CA MET A 102 -7.47 -31.68 -37.66
C MET A 102 -7.69 -30.88 -36.36
N ALA A 103 -7.10 -29.68 -36.23
CA ALA A 103 -7.29 -28.82 -35.07
C ALA A 103 -8.77 -28.39 -34.91
N LEU A 104 -9.46 -28.02 -35.99
CA LEU A 104 -10.88 -27.70 -35.96
C LEU A 104 -11.75 -28.90 -35.58
N ALA A 105 -11.40 -30.10 -36.05
CA ALA A 105 -12.09 -31.33 -35.66
C ALA A 105 -11.93 -31.63 -34.15
N MET A 106 -10.74 -31.42 -33.59
CA MET A 106 -10.49 -31.56 -32.15
C MET A 106 -11.29 -30.55 -31.32
N LEU A 107 -11.28 -29.28 -31.73
CA LEU A 107 -12.07 -28.23 -31.07
C LEU A 107 -13.58 -28.51 -31.13
N LYS A 108 -14.09 -28.92 -32.31
CA LYS A 108 -15.50 -29.29 -32.48
C LYS A 108 -15.88 -30.48 -31.58
N GLY A 109 -15.05 -31.51 -31.53
CA GLY A 109 -15.28 -32.65 -30.63
C GLY A 109 -15.29 -32.27 -29.15
N ALA A 110 -14.40 -31.36 -28.72
CA ALA A 110 -14.37 -30.86 -27.36
C ALA A 110 -15.62 -30.03 -26.99
N MET A 111 -16.12 -29.21 -27.92
CA MET A 111 -17.36 -28.44 -27.72
C MET A 111 -18.60 -29.32 -27.70
N ASP A 112 -18.68 -30.31 -28.59
CA ASP A 112 -19.79 -31.26 -28.65
C ASP A 112 -19.86 -32.13 -27.36
N PHE A 113 -18.69 -32.43 -26.75
CA PHE A 113 -18.61 -33.16 -25.47
C PHE A 113 -19.05 -32.33 -24.25
N ASN A 114 -18.80 -31.01 -24.25
CA ASN A 114 -19.16 -30.13 -23.13
C ASN A 114 -20.64 -29.67 -23.15
N ALA A 115 -21.37 -29.95 -24.24
CA ALA A 115 -22.78 -29.59 -24.41
C ALA A 115 -23.77 -30.74 -24.12
N SER A 116 -23.27 -31.91 -23.71
CA SER A 116 -24.04 -33.12 -23.36
C SER A 116 -24.03 -33.36 -21.85
#